data_AF-A0A1Z5L0X5-F1
#
_entry.id   AF-A0A1Z5L0X5-F1
#
_cell.length_a   1.000
_cell.length_b   1.000
_cell.length_c   1.000
_cell.angle_alpha   90.00
_cell.angle_beta   90.00
_cell.angle_gamma   90.00
#
_symmetry.space_group_name_H-M   'P 1'
#
loop_
_entity.id
_entity.type
_entity.pdbx_description
1 polymer ?
#
loop_
_entity_poly.entity_id
_entity_poly.type
_entity_poly.pdbx_seq_one_letter_code
_entity_poly.pdbx_strand_id
1 'polypeptide(L)'
;MPHNLFLHSALVKSRQVDRTKKEEVKEANKYFFIEACIALLVSLVINIFVTAVFAHGLFGKTNADVRDLCSGTRYSHIFANNSDPVDVDIYKGGIFLGCAFGMAPLYIWAIGIFAAGQSSTMTGTYSGQFIMEGFLNLQISRWLRVLITRTIAIGPTVVLAVLGSIDQLSTMNDLMNALMSLQLPFALIP
;
A
#
# COMPACT_ATOMS: atom_id res chain seq x y z
N MET A 1 -4.58 1.63 -8.55
CA MET A 1 -5.66 1.04 -7.72
C MET A 1 -6.99 1.64 -8.15
N PRO A 2 -8.03 0.83 -8.44
CA PRO A 2 -9.29 1.30 -9.01
C PRO A 2 -10.05 2.28 -8.09
N HIS A 3 -10.00 2.08 -6.78
CA HIS A 3 -10.65 2.97 -5.81
C HIS A 3 -10.11 4.43 -5.84
N ASN A 4 -8.87 4.65 -6.28
CA ASN A 4 -8.30 6.00 -6.41
C ASN A 4 -8.93 6.79 -7.56
N LEU A 5 -9.45 6.14 -8.60
CA LEU A 5 -10.17 6.82 -9.70
C LEU A 5 -11.48 7.43 -9.17
N PHE A 6 -12.23 6.68 -8.37
CA PHE A 6 -13.45 7.16 -7.72
C PHE A 6 -13.15 8.24 -6.68
N LEU A 7 -12.07 8.09 -5.90
CA LEU A 7 -11.68 9.09 -4.92
C LEU A 7 -11.27 10.42 -5.59
N HIS A 8 -10.42 10.36 -6.60
CA HIS A 8 -9.91 11.58 -7.25
C HIS A 8 -11.02 12.32 -8.01
N SER A 9 -11.91 11.60 -8.71
CA SER A 9 -13.06 12.21 -9.39
C SER A 9 -14.03 12.90 -8.43
N ALA A 10 -14.14 12.41 -7.19
CA ALA A 10 -14.91 13.06 -6.14
C ALA A 10 -14.18 14.24 -5.49
N LEU A 11 -12.87 14.12 -5.22
CA LEU A 11 -12.07 15.17 -4.61
C LEU A 11 -11.95 16.42 -5.50
N VAL A 12 -11.92 16.26 -6.82
CA VAL A 12 -11.96 17.40 -7.76
C VAL A 12 -13.21 18.27 -7.56
N LYS A 13 -14.34 17.67 -7.12
CA LYS A 13 -15.58 18.40 -6.83
C LYS A 13 -15.57 19.15 -5.50
N SER A 14 -14.59 18.91 -4.61
CA SER A 14 -14.49 19.60 -3.32
C SER A 14 -14.03 21.06 -3.47
N ARG A 15 -13.36 21.40 -4.57
CA ARG A 15 -12.93 22.78 -4.85
C ARG A 15 -14.05 23.56 -5.52
N GLN A 16 -14.22 24.81 -5.08
CA GLN A 16 -15.19 25.72 -5.69
C GLN A 16 -14.62 26.24 -7.02
N VAL A 17 -15.22 25.81 -8.13
CA VAL A 17 -14.89 26.24 -9.50
C VAL A 17 -16.19 26.62 -10.18
N ASP A 18 -16.25 27.83 -10.76
CA ASP A 18 -17.42 28.23 -11.54
C ASP A 18 -17.44 27.47 -12.87
N ARG A 19 -18.35 26.49 -12.97
CA ARG A 19 -18.47 25.63 -14.15
C ARG A 19 -19.13 26.33 -15.33
N THR A 20 -19.67 27.54 -15.14
CA THR A 20 -20.26 28.32 -16.23
C THR A 20 -19.18 28.99 -17.10
N LYS A 21 -18.01 29.27 -16.53
CA LYS A 21 -16.88 29.89 -17.23
C LYS A 21 -15.85 28.85 -17.65
N LYS A 22 -15.65 28.74 -18.97
CA LYS A 22 -14.69 27.78 -19.56
C LYS A 22 -13.24 28.03 -19.14
N GLU A 23 -12.87 29.29 -18.89
CA GLU A 23 -11.50 29.67 -18.51
C GLU A 23 -11.14 29.13 -17.12
N GLU A 24 -12.02 29.30 -16.13
CA GLU A 24 -11.82 28.79 -14.77
C GLU A 24 -11.73 27.26 -14.73
N VAL A 25 -12.52 26.56 -15.56
CA VAL A 25 -12.44 25.08 -15.68
C VAL A 25 -11.10 24.65 -16.29
N LYS A 26 -10.61 25.36 -17.31
CA LYS A 26 -9.31 25.06 -17.94
C LYS A 26 -8.15 25.27 -16.97
N GLU A 27 -8.21 26.35 -16.20
CA GLU A 27 -7.24 26.66 -15.16
C GLU A 27 -7.27 25.60 -14.03
N ALA A 28 -8.46 25.25 -13.54
CA ALA A 28 -8.62 24.20 -12.54
C ALA A 28 -8.04 22.86 -13.01
N ASN A 29 -8.33 22.45 -14.26
CA ASN A 29 -7.78 21.23 -14.84
C ASN A 29 -6.25 21.25 -14.91
N LYS A 30 -5.64 22.39 -15.23
CA LYS A 30 -4.17 22.54 -15.22
C LYS A 30 -3.60 22.33 -13.82
N TYR A 31 -4.20 22.92 -12.80
CA TYR A 31 -3.73 22.75 -11.41
C TYR A 31 -3.92 21.33 -10.90
N PHE A 32 -5.08 20.70 -11.15
CA PHE A 32 -5.30 19.30 -10.79
C PHE A 32 -4.33 18.36 -11.49
N PHE A 33 -3.99 18.62 -12.76
CA PHE A 33 -3.00 17.84 -13.49
C PHE A 33 -1.61 17.97 -12.86
N ILE A 34 -1.17 19.19 -12.54
CA ILE A 34 0.13 19.43 -11.90
C ILE A 34 0.20 18.73 -10.53
N GLU A 35 -0.83 18.87 -9.71
CA GLU A 35 -0.90 18.24 -8.38
C GLU A 35 -0.83 16.71 -8.46
N ALA A 36 -1.62 16.11 -9.36
CA ALA A 36 -1.60 14.66 -9.58
C ALA A 36 -0.25 14.17 -10.13
N CYS A 37 0.35 14.90 -11.08
CA CYS A 37 1.66 14.57 -11.62
C CYS A 37 2.75 14.60 -10.55
N ILE A 38 2.79 15.63 -9.70
CA ILE A 38 3.78 15.73 -8.62
C ILE A 38 3.59 14.57 -7.62
N ALA A 39 2.35 14.29 -7.21
CA ALA A 39 2.07 13.21 -6.27
C ALA A 39 2.49 11.83 -6.83
N LEU A 40 2.17 11.57 -8.10
CA LEU A 40 2.55 10.31 -8.76
C LEU A 40 4.06 10.23 -9.01
N LEU A 41 4.72 11.33 -9.33
CA LEU A 41 6.18 11.39 -9.49
C LEU A 41 6.89 11.05 -8.17
N VAL A 42 6.46 11.63 -7.05
CA VAL A 42 7.02 11.32 -5.72
C VAL A 42 6.82 9.84 -5.39
N SER A 43 5.62 9.30 -5.64
CA SER A 43 5.33 7.88 -5.45
C SER A 43 6.23 6.98 -6.32
N LEU A 44 6.43 7.34 -7.59
CA LEU A 44 7.32 6.62 -8.50
C LEU A 44 8.76 6.62 -7.98
N VAL A 45 9.27 7.78 -7.56
CA VAL A 45 10.63 7.93 -7.04
C VAL A 45 10.84 7.05 -5.79
N ILE A 46 9.88 7.05 -4.85
CA ILE A 46 9.94 6.19 -3.66
C ILE A 46 9.97 4.71 -4.05
N ASN A 47 9.09 4.27 -4.96
CA ASN A 47 9.03 2.88 -5.40
C ASN A 47 10.33 2.44 -6.11
N ILE A 48 10.93 3.33 -6.91
CA ILE A 48 12.24 3.08 -7.54
C ILE A 48 13.33 2.92 -6.47
N PHE A 49 13.40 3.79 -5.48
CA PHE A 49 14.39 3.68 -4.40
C PHE A 49 14.23 2.39 -3.59
N VAL A 50 13.02 2.07 -3.16
CA VAL A 50 12.74 0.83 -2.41
C VAL A 50 13.16 -0.39 -3.22
N THR A 51 12.75 -0.46 -4.50
CA THR A 51 13.09 -1.57 -5.38
C THR A 51 14.59 -1.66 -5.61
N ALA A 52 15.28 -0.54 -5.85
CA ALA A 52 16.72 -0.51 -6.08
C ALA A 52 17.52 -0.96 -4.87
N VAL A 53 17.14 -0.54 -3.66
CA VAL A 53 17.82 -0.94 -2.41
C VAL A 53 17.70 -2.45 -2.18
N PHE A 54 16.50 -3.02 -2.33
CA PHE A 54 16.30 -4.45 -2.16
C PHE A 54 16.89 -5.27 -3.30
N ALA A 55 16.83 -4.79 -4.54
CA ALA A 55 17.50 -5.43 -5.67
C ALA A 55 19.01 -5.49 -5.44
N HIS A 56 19.67 -4.38 -5.09
CA HIS A 56 21.10 -4.39 -4.82
C HIS A 56 21.46 -5.28 -3.61
N GLY A 57 20.63 -5.28 -2.57
CA GLY A 57 20.91 -6.00 -1.32
C GLY A 57 20.66 -7.51 -1.38
N LEU A 58 19.66 -7.96 -2.13
CA LEU A 58 19.11 -9.32 -2.05
C LEU A 58 19.14 -10.07 -3.39
N PHE A 59 19.41 -9.41 -4.51
CA PHE A 59 19.46 -10.07 -5.81
C PHE A 59 20.63 -11.08 -5.86
N GLY A 60 20.28 -12.34 -6.12
CA GLY A 60 21.25 -13.44 -6.19
C GLY A 60 21.83 -13.88 -4.84
N LYS A 61 21.24 -13.47 -3.71
CA LYS A 61 21.66 -13.88 -2.37
C LYS A 61 20.85 -15.07 -1.85
N THR A 62 21.51 -15.97 -1.15
CA THR A 62 20.86 -17.09 -0.45
C THR A 62 20.48 -16.71 0.98
N ASN A 63 19.58 -17.47 1.60
CA ASN A 63 19.23 -17.24 3.01
C ASN A 63 20.43 -17.38 3.94
N ALA A 64 21.39 -18.26 3.63
CA ALA A 64 22.64 -18.40 4.35
C ALA A 64 23.49 -17.12 4.31
N ASP A 65 23.61 -16.47 3.15
CA ASP A 65 24.37 -15.22 2.99
C ASP A 65 23.77 -14.07 3.82
N VAL A 66 22.44 -13.97 3.83
CA VAL A 66 21.72 -12.95 4.61
C VAL A 66 21.79 -13.24 6.11
N ARG A 67 21.72 -14.52 6.49
CA ARG A 67 21.91 -14.95 7.88
C ARG A 67 23.30 -14.59 8.40
N ASP A 68 24.34 -14.76 7.60
CA ASP A 68 25.71 -14.44 8.00
C ASP A 68 25.90 -12.94 8.20
N LEU A 69 25.27 -12.12 7.35
CA LEU A 69 25.19 -10.66 7.53
C LEU A 69 24.50 -10.29 8.86
N CYS A 70 23.52 -11.09 9.31
CA CYS A 70 22.79 -10.90 10.55
C CYS A 70 23.40 -11.60 11.78
N SER A 71 24.57 -12.26 11.66
CA SER A 71 25.16 -13.14 12.69
C SER A 71 25.37 -12.48 14.06
N GLY A 72 25.52 -11.15 14.12
CA GLY A 72 25.64 -10.37 15.36
C GLY A 72 24.31 -9.89 15.97
N THR A 73 23.17 -10.23 15.38
CA THR A 73 21.84 -9.76 15.82
C THR A 73 20.97 -10.91 16.32
N ARG A 74 19.99 -10.61 17.18
CA ARG A 74 19.00 -11.59 17.67
C ARG A 74 18.11 -12.16 16.54
N TYR A 75 18.17 -11.59 15.34
CA TYR A 75 17.27 -11.88 14.23
C TYR A 75 17.81 -12.90 13.21
N SER A 76 19.02 -13.41 13.41
CA SER A 76 19.65 -14.42 12.52
C SER A 76 18.83 -15.71 12.36
N HIS A 77 18.01 -16.07 13.36
CA HIS A 77 17.15 -17.25 13.34
C HIS A 77 15.98 -17.15 12.35
N ILE A 78 15.64 -15.95 11.88
CA ILE A 78 14.48 -15.69 11.00
C ILE A 78 14.77 -16.15 9.57
N PHE A 79 16.03 -16.06 9.14
CA PHE A 79 16.48 -16.62 7.86
C PHE A 79 16.90 -18.07 8.07
N ALA A 80 16.38 -18.99 7.27
CA ALA A 80 16.77 -20.40 7.33
C ALA A 80 18.23 -20.59 6.88
N ASN A 81 18.90 -21.63 7.37
CA ASN A 81 20.25 -21.96 6.90
C ASN A 81 20.19 -22.87 5.67
N ASN A 82 19.64 -22.36 4.59
CA ASN A 82 19.53 -23.05 3.30
C ASN A 82 20.15 -22.20 2.17
N SER A 83 20.50 -22.89 1.07
CA SER A 83 21.01 -22.29 -0.17
C SER A 83 19.91 -21.80 -1.11
N ASP A 84 18.64 -21.85 -0.66
CA ASP A 84 17.52 -21.36 -1.46
C ASP A 84 17.60 -19.83 -1.59
N PRO A 85 17.07 -19.26 -2.69
CA PRO A 85 16.95 -17.83 -2.85
C PRO A 85 16.21 -17.22 -1.65
N VAL A 86 16.67 -16.05 -1.21
CA VAL A 86 16.00 -15.33 -0.12
C VAL A 86 14.60 -14.88 -0.57
N ASP A 87 13.59 -15.30 0.17
CA ASP A 87 12.22 -14.83 -0.03
C ASP A 87 11.96 -13.61 0.87
N VAL A 88 11.49 -12.52 0.26
CA VAL A 88 11.49 -11.19 0.88
C VAL A 88 10.08 -10.70 1.13
N ASP A 89 9.67 -10.77 2.39
CA ASP A 89 8.42 -10.19 2.86
C ASP A 89 8.64 -8.80 3.48
N ILE A 90 7.55 -8.05 3.67
CA ILE A 90 7.55 -6.74 4.37
C ILE A 90 8.28 -6.81 5.72
N TYR A 91 8.12 -7.93 6.44
CA TYR A 91 8.80 -8.19 7.72
C TYR A 91 10.30 -8.49 7.56
N LYS A 92 10.65 -9.47 6.70
CA LYS A 92 12.04 -9.87 6.45
C LYS A 92 12.87 -8.74 5.85
N GLY A 93 12.27 -7.92 4.99
CA GLY A 93 12.90 -6.74 4.39
C GLY A 93 13.29 -5.68 5.43
N GLY A 94 12.47 -5.46 6.46
CA GLY A 94 12.80 -4.56 7.56
C GLY A 94 13.97 -5.05 8.42
N ILE A 95 14.02 -6.35 8.68
CA ILE A 95 15.13 -6.99 9.41
C ILE A 95 16.41 -6.92 8.58
N PHE A 96 16.34 -7.18 7.27
CA PHE A 96 17.47 -7.06 6.36
C PHE A 96 18.08 -5.65 6.41
N LEU A 97 17.25 -4.60 6.32
CA LEU A 97 17.71 -3.22 6.46
C LEU A 97 18.38 -2.98 7.83
N GLY A 98 17.83 -3.60 8.88
CA GLY A 98 18.40 -3.60 10.23
C GLY A 98 19.80 -4.21 10.31
N CYS A 99 20.00 -5.39 9.70
CA CYS A 99 21.28 -6.08 9.69
C CYS A 99 22.31 -5.38 8.79
N ALA A 100 21.90 -4.88 7.62
CA ALA A 100 22.80 -4.30 6.63
C ALA A 100 23.23 -2.86 6.98
N PHE A 101 22.31 -2.04 7.49
CA PHE A 101 22.52 -0.59 7.68
C PHE A 101 22.36 -0.14 9.14
N GLY A 102 22.05 -1.06 10.06
CA GLY A 102 21.90 -0.80 11.49
C GLY A 102 20.45 -0.57 11.94
N MET A 103 20.26 -0.27 13.22
CA MET A 103 18.93 -0.22 13.85
C MET A 103 18.03 0.93 13.37
N ALA A 104 18.61 2.06 12.93
CA ALA A 104 17.83 3.23 12.53
C ALA A 104 16.94 2.97 11.29
N PRO A 105 17.45 2.42 10.17
CA PRO A 105 16.63 2.02 9.02
C PRO A 105 15.49 1.05 9.35
N LEU A 106 15.71 0.12 10.29
CA LEU A 106 14.66 -0.80 10.73
C LEU A 106 13.46 -0.06 11.35
N TYR A 107 13.72 0.92 12.22
CA TYR A 107 12.65 1.73 12.82
C TYR A 107 11.99 2.65 11.80
N ILE A 108 12.76 3.27 10.90
CA ILE A 108 12.20 4.12 9.83
C ILE A 108 11.28 3.29 8.93
N TRP A 109 11.69 2.07 8.56
CA TRP A 109 10.88 1.14 7.79
C TRP A 109 9.58 0.77 8.51
N ALA A 110 9.66 0.42 9.80
CA ALA A 110 8.50 0.08 10.61
C ALA A 110 7.50 1.24 10.72
N ILE A 111 7.99 2.46 10.99
CA ILE A 111 7.16 3.67 11.05
C ILE A 111 6.56 3.98 9.67
N GLY A 112 7.35 3.79 8.59
CA GLY A 112 6.89 3.99 7.22
C GLY A 112 5.73 3.07 6.84
N ILE A 113 5.84 1.77 7.15
CA ILE A 113 4.75 0.80 6.93
C ILE A 113 3.52 1.16 7.76
N PHE A 114 3.72 1.55 9.02
CA PHE A 114 2.61 1.97 9.88
C PHE A 114 1.88 3.20 9.32
N ALA A 115 2.64 4.21 8.87
CA ALA A 115 2.10 5.41 8.24
C ALA A 115 1.37 5.09 6.92
N ALA A 116 1.92 4.19 6.10
CA ALA A 116 1.28 3.73 4.86
C ALA A 116 -0.07 3.04 5.15
N GLY A 117 -0.15 2.22 6.20
CA GLY A 117 -1.39 1.58 6.64
C GLY A 117 -2.48 2.56 7.09
N GLN A 118 -2.10 3.63 7.79
CA GLN A 118 -3.04 4.70 8.19
C GLN A 118 -3.55 5.48 6.97
N SER A 119 -2.66 5.84 6.04
CA SER A 119 -3.02 6.54 4.81
C SER A 119 -4.02 5.73 3.96
N SER A 120 -3.76 4.43 3.76
CA SER A 120 -4.64 3.51 3.03
C SER A 120 -6.03 3.40 3.66
N THR A 121 -6.12 3.46 4.99
CA THR A 121 -7.41 3.43 5.69
C THR A 121 -8.25 4.67 5.34
N MET A 122 -7.63 5.84 5.36
CA MET A 122 -8.32 7.10 5.07
C MET A 122 -8.84 7.12 3.63
N THR A 123 -7.99 6.79 2.65
CA THR A 123 -8.38 6.73 1.23
C THR A 123 -9.45 5.67 0.95
N GLY A 124 -9.38 4.51 1.63
CA GLY A 124 -10.40 3.46 1.54
C GLY A 124 -11.77 3.90 2.04
N THR A 125 -11.83 4.64 3.15
CA THR A 125 -13.10 5.11 3.72
C THR A 125 -13.77 6.21 2.89
N TYR A 126 -12.98 7.13 2.33
CA TYR A 126 -13.51 8.16 1.43
C TYR A 126 -13.92 7.59 0.07
N SER A 127 -13.12 6.71 -0.54
CA SER A 127 -13.53 6.06 -1.79
C SER A 127 -14.79 5.22 -1.60
N GLY A 128 -14.88 4.45 -0.51
CA GLY A 128 -16.07 3.70 -0.14
C GLY A 128 -17.29 4.60 0.07
N GLN A 129 -17.11 5.81 0.61
CA GLN A 129 -18.19 6.79 0.72
C GLN A 129 -18.80 7.13 -0.63
N PHE A 130 -17.96 7.57 -1.56
CA PHE A 130 -18.43 8.03 -2.87
C PHE A 130 -19.03 6.91 -3.70
N ILE A 131 -18.49 5.69 -3.59
CA ILE A 131 -19.06 4.53 -4.27
C ILE A 131 -20.43 4.17 -3.68
N MET A 132 -20.58 4.13 -2.35
CA MET A 132 -21.85 3.80 -1.69
C MET A 132 -22.94 4.85 -1.96
N GLU A 133 -22.59 6.14 -1.89
CA GLU A 133 -23.54 7.23 -2.13
C GLU A 133 -23.85 7.39 -3.63
N GLY A 134 -22.87 7.16 -4.50
CA GLY A 134 -23.02 7.31 -5.95
C GLY A 134 -23.74 6.15 -6.63
N PHE A 135 -23.36 4.90 -6.34
CA PHE A 135 -23.91 3.72 -7.01
C PHE A 135 -25.10 3.09 -6.28
N LEU A 136 -25.06 3.05 -4.94
CA LEU A 136 -26.07 2.34 -4.12
C LEU A 136 -27.06 3.29 -3.43
N ASN A 137 -26.84 4.61 -3.52
CA ASN A 137 -27.59 5.63 -2.78
C ASN A 137 -27.74 5.32 -1.27
N LEU A 138 -26.71 4.72 -0.67
CA LEU A 138 -26.67 4.33 0.74
C LEU A 138 -25.93 5.36 1.59
N GLN A 139 -26.68 6.11 2.40
CA GLN A 139 -26.19 7.14 3.30
C GLN A 139 -25.89 6.55 4.68
N ILE A 140 -24.70 5.95 4.84
CA ILE A 140 -24.23 5.38 6.11
C ILE A 140 -23.35 6.39 6.84
N SER A 141 -23.47 6.47 8.17
CA SER A 141 -22.63 7.35 8.99
C SER A 141 -21.13 6.99 8.85
N ARG A 142 -20.27 8.01 8.89
CA ARG A 142 -18.82 7.85 8.65
C ARG A 142 -18.19 6.82 9.59
N TRP A 143 -18.56 6.84 10.87
CA TRP A 143 -17.99 5.92 11.87
C TRP A 143 -18.43 4.47 11.64
N LEU A 144 -19.70 4.25 11.32
CA LEU A 144 -20.21 2.91 11.05
C LEU A 144 -19.60 2.33 9.77
N ARG A 145 -19.44 3.15 8.73
CA ARG A 145 -18.75 2.75 7.49
C ARG A 145 -17.32 2.30 7.77
N VAL A 146 -16.56 3.09 8.54
CA VAL A 146 -15.19 2.76 8.94
C VAL A 146 -15.17 1.44 9.72
N LEU A 147 -16.05 1.27 10.71
CA LEU A 147 -16.10 0.07 11.52
C LEU A 147 -16.37 -1.17 10.66
N ILE A 148 -17.39 -1.13 9.80
CA ILE A 148 -17.76 -2.27 8.94
C ILE A 148 -16.60 -2.62 8.00
N THR A 149 -16.05 -1.66 7.26
CA THR A 149 -14.99 -1.93 6.29
C THR A 149 -13.70 -2.39 6.97
N ARG A 150 -13.36 -1.84 8.14
CA ARG A 150 -12.20 -2.30 8.92
C ARG A 150 -12.41 -3.68 9.50
N THR A 151 -13.60 -4.01 10.01
CA THR A 151 -13.88 -5.35 10.53
C THR A 151 -13.80 -6.40 9.42
N ILE A 152 -14.32 -6.10 8.23
CA ILE A 152 -14.24 -7.01 7.07
C ILE A 152 -12.79 -7.15 6.58
N ALA A 153 -11.99 -6.09 6.59
CA ALA A 153 -10.61 -6.14 6.14
C ALA A 153 -9.64 -6.79 7.15
N ILE A 154 -9.78 -6.44 8.44
CA ILE A 154 -8.88 -6.89 9.50
C ILE A 154 -9.28 -8.27 10.01
N GLY A 155 -10.58 -8.58 10.07
CA GLY A 155 -11.11 -9.84 10.61
C GLY A 155 -10.44 -11.08 10.03
N PRO A 156 -10.47 -11.29 8.70
CA PRO A 156 -9.81 -12.45 8.08
C PRO A 156 -8.31 -12.49 8.35
N THR A 157 -7.65 -11.32 8.32
CA THR A 157 -6.21 -11.20 8.57
C THR A 157 -5.85 -11.60 10.01
N VAL A 158 -6.63 -11.16 11.00
CA VAL A 158 -6.41 -11.51 12.41
C VAL A 158 -6.70 -12.99 12.66
N VAL A 159 -7.76 -13.53 12.06
CA VAL A 159 -8.09 -14.96 12.16
C VAL A 159 -6.95 -15.81 11.60
N LEU A 160 -6.42 -15.46 10.43
CA LEU A 160 -5.27 -16.15 9.84
C LEU A 160 -3.99 -15.95 10.64
N ALA A 161 -3.76 -14.77 11.24
CA ALA A 161 -2.59 -14.54 12.08
C ALA A 161 -2.61 -15.37 13.38
N VAL A 162 -3.79 -15.68 13.92
CA VAL A 162 -3.94 -16.49 15.15
C VAL A 162 -3.92 -17.98 14.86
N LEU A 163 -4.52 -18.42 13.76
CA LEU A 163 -4.72 -19.85 13.44
C LEU A 163 -3.79 -20.40 12.36
N GLY A 164 -3.19 -19.53 11.55
CA GLY A 164 -2.45 -19.89 10.33
C GLY A 164 -0.95 -19.64 10.41
N SER A 165 -0.28 -19.86 9.27
CA SER A 165 1.15 -19.62 9.10
C SER A 165 1.42 -18.35 8.26
N ILE A 166 2.66 -17.84 8.31
CA ILE A 166 3.09 -16.63 7.59
C ILE A 166 2.88 -16.78 6.07
N ASP A 167 3.08 -17.98 5.52
CA ASP A 167 2.91 -18.25 4.08
C ASP A 167 1.46 -18.05 3.61
N GLN A 168 0.47 -18.34 4.48
CA GLN A 168 -0.94 -18.12 4.17
C GLN A 168 -1.29 -16.62 4.13
N LEU A 169 -0.61 -15.81 4.94
CA LEU A 169 -0.75 -14.35 4.91
C LEU A 169 -0.23 -13.76 3.60
N SER A 170 0.93 -14.25 3.12
CA SER A 170 1.51 -13.82 1.84
C SER A 170 0.60 -14.22 0.67
N THR A 171 0.10 -15.45 0.66
CA THR A 171 -0.86 -15.94 -0.34
C THR A 171 -2.14 -15.08 -0.39
N MET A 172 -2.67 -14.68 0.77
CA MET A 172 -3.84 -13.81 0.84
C MET A 172 -3.55 -12.43 0.22
N ASN A 173 -2.37 -11.86 0.49
CA ASN A 173 -1.97 -10.59 -0.07
C ASN A 173 -1.87 -10.63 -1.61
N ASP A 174 -1.30 -11.70 -2.16
CA ASP A 174 -1.21 -11.89 -3.61
C ASP A 174 -2.59 -12.03 -4.25
N LEU A 175 -3.50 -12.77 -3.61
CA LEU A 175 -4.88 -12.91 -4.08
C LEU A 175 -5.64 -11.57 -4.04
N MET A 176 -5.42 -10.74 -3.03
CA MET A 176 -5.98 -9.38 -2.97
C MET A 176 -5.46 -8.51 -4.12
N ASN A 177 -4.17 -8.61 -4.46
CA ASN A 177 -3.59 -7.90 -5.60
C ASN A 177 -4.17 -8.38 -6.94
N ALA A 178 -4.39 -9.69 -7.10
CA ALA A 178 -5.06 -10.26 -8.26
C ALA A 178 -6.52 -9.80 -8.38
N LEU A 179 -7.26 -9.70 -7.27
CA LEU A 179 -8.62 -9.14 -7.29
C LEU A 179 -8.62 -7.67 -7.70
N MET A 180 -7.63 -6.88 -7.29
CA MET A 180 -7.51 -5.48 -7.71
C MET A 180 -7.26 -5.33 -9.22
N SER A 181 -6.49 -6.24 -9.83
CA SER A 181 -6.27 -6.22 -11.28
C SER A 181 -7.54 -6.59 -12.05
N LEU A 182 -8.33 -7.55 -11.54
CA LEU A 182 -9.63 -7.92 -12.10
C LEU A 182 -10.66 -6.77 -12.05
N GLN A 183 -10.61 -5.93 -11.03
CA GLN A 183 -11.54 -4.78 -10.88
C GLN A 183 -11.19 -3.59 -11.78
N LEU A 184 -9.96 -3.52 -12.28
CA LEU A 184 -9.44 -2.35 -13.01
C LEU A 184 -10.22 -2.04 -14.31
N PRO A 185 -10.56 -3.03 -15.17
CA PRO A 185 -11.35 -2.78 -16.37
C PRO A 185 -12.73 -2.16 -16.09
N PHE A 186 -13.40 -2.60 -15.01
CA PHE A 186 -14.72 -2.09 -14.62
C PHE A 186 -14.67 -0.64 -14.14
N ALA A 187 -13.52 -0.17 -13.66
CA ALA A 187 -13.33 1.21 -13.24
C ALA A 187 -12.81 2.13 -14.36
N LEU A 188 -12.21 1.56 -15.42
CA LEU A 188 -11.57 2.33 -16.51
C LEU A 188 -12.47 2.51 -17.74
N ILE A 189 -13.31 1.52 -18.05
CA ILE A 189 -14.13 1.50 -19.28
C ILE A 189 -15.34 2.47 -19.22
N PRO A 190 -16.13 2.52 -18.14
CA PRO A 190 -17.27 3.45 -18.04
C PRO A 190 -16.82 4.91 -17.97
#